data_AF-A0A0W0NBV2-F1
#
_entry.id   AF-A0A0W0NBV2-F1
#
_cell.length_a   1.000
_cell.length_b   1.000
_cell.length_c   1.000
_cell.angle_alpha   90.00
_cell.angle_beta   90.00
_cell.angle_gamma   90.00
#
_symmetry.space_group_name_H-M   'P 1'
#
loop_
_entity.id
_entity.type
_entity.pdbx_description
1 polymer ?
#
loop_
_entity_poly.entity_id
_entity_poly.type
_entity_poly.pdbx_seq_one_letter_code
_entity_poly.pdbx_strand_id
1 'polypeptide(L)' 'MKKTEMPDWITRGKTISELIEELRSFEDQTLMVEISVDGGVSKKPISLVGKEDGVCVLFNCESDF' A
#
# COMPACT_ATOMS: atom_id res chain seq x y z
N MET A 1 4.40 32.76 -1.87
CA MET A 1 3.73 31.50 -1.48
C MET A 1 4.75 30.62 -0.80
N LYS A 2 4.55 30.23 0.46
CA LYS A 2 5.42 29.24 1.12
C LYS A 2 5.11 27.88 0.51
N LYS A 3 6.10 27.23 -0.08
CA LYS A 3 6.02 25.83 -0.49
C LYS A 3 5.89 25.03 0.80
N THR A 4 4.71 24.48 1.08
CA THR A 4 4.54 23.51 2.16
C THR A 4 5.29 22.27 1.69
N GLU A 5 6.48 22.02 2.22
CA GLU A 5 7.22 20.80 1.92
C GLU A 5 6.39 19.64 2.47
N MET A 6 5.90 18.78 1.57
CA MET A 6 5.28 17.53 1.98
C MET A 6 6.34 16.69 2.68
N PRO A 7 6.10 16.19 3.89
CA PRO A 7 7.05 15.33 4.57
C PRO A 7 7.48 14.16 3.68
N ASP A 8 8.78 13.86 3.65
CA ASP A 8 9.37 12.82 2.80
C ASP A 8 8.72 11.43 2.98
N TRP A 9 8.22 11.14 4.19
CA TRP A 9 7.53 9.88 4.47
C TRP A 9 6.25 9.70 3.64
N ILE A 10 5.65 10.79 3.14
CA ILE A 10 4.44 10.75 2.30
C ILE A 10 4.80 10.35 0.86
N THR A 11 5.97 10.74 0.36
CA THR A 11 6.33 10.61 -1.07
C THR A 11 7.36 9.52 -1.35
N ARG A 12 8.16 9.13 -0.36
CA ARG A 12 9.24 8.14 -0.51
C ARG A 12 8.74 6.73 -0.82
N GLY A 13 7.55 6.38 -0.31
CA GLY A 13 7.03 5.01 -0.36
C GLY A 13 7.82 4.02 0.49
N LYS A 14 7.55 2.73 0.28
CA LYS A 14 8.23 1.59 0.91
C LYS A 14 8.69 0.60 -0.14
N THR A 15 9.83 -0.01 0.10
CA THR A 15 10.28 -1.21 -0.60
C THR A 15 9.46 -2.43 -0.16
N ILE A 16 9.50 -3.52 -0.95
CA ILE A 16 8.88 -4.80 -0.56
C ILE A 16 9.45 -5.31 0.78
N SER A 17 10.76 -5.17 1.00
CA SER A 17 11.39 -5.61 2.25
C SER A 17 10.89 -4.85 3.47
N GLU A 18 10.81 -3.52 3.40
CA GLU A 18 10.27 -2.69 4.49
C GLU A 18 8.80 -3.04 4.77
N LEU A 19 7.99 -3.26 3.73
CA LEU A 19 6.60 -3.68 3.90
C LEU A 19 6.49 -5.06 4.58
N ILE A 20 7.30 -6.03 4.16
CA ILE A 20 7.30 -7.38 4.76
C ILE A 20 7.70 -7.33 6.23
N GLU A 21 8.68 -6.50 6.60
CA GLU A 21 9.09 -6.33 7.99
C GLU A 21 7.94 -5.80 8.86
N GLU A 22 7.19 -4.81 8.37
CA GLU A 22 6.03 -4.29 9.08
C GLU A 22 4.93 -5.35 9.20
N LEU A 23 4.60 -6.06 8.12
CA LEU A 23 3.59 -7.13 8.16
C LEU A 23 3.96 -8.22 9.17
N ARG A 24 5.24 -8.62 9.24
CA ARG A 24 5.73 -9.62 10.22
C ARG A 24 5.65 -9.17 11.68
N SER A 25 5.50 -7.86 11.94
CA SER A 25 5.38 -7.33 13.30
C SER A 25 4.00 -7.53 13.92
N PHE A 26 2.97 -7.87 13.11
CA PHE A 26 1.62 -8.15 13.60
C PHE A 26 1.59 -9.51 14.30
N GLU A 27 0.98 -9.58 15.48
CA GLU A 27 0.84 -10.85 16.22
C GLU A 27 -0.02 -11.86 15.44
N ASP A 28 -1.13 -11.39 14.85
CA ASP A 28 -2.00 -12.20 14.01
C ASP A 28 -1.65 -12.04 12.52
N GLN A 29 -0.94 -13.04 11.99
CA GLN A 29 -0.56 -13.11 10.57
C GLN A 29 -1.70 -13.56 9.64
N THR A 30 -2.91 -13.82 10.16
CA THR A 30 -4.08 -14.26 9.38
C THR A 30 -5.03 -13.12 9.02
N LEU A 31 -4.74 -11.90 9.50
CA LEU A 31 -5.54 -10.72 9.21
C LEU A 31 -5.64 -10.45 7.71
N MET A 32 -6.84 -10.11 7.26
CA MET A 32 -7.09 -9.67 5.89
C MET A 32 -6.39 -8.34 5.64
N VAL A 33 -5.70 -8.24 4.50
CA VAL A 33 -5.05 -7.00 4.06
C VAL A 33 -5.93 -6.27 3.06
N GLU A 34 -6.18 -5.00 3.33
CA GLU A 34 -6.89 -4.08 2.44
C GLU A 34 -6.02 -2.87 2.13
N ILE A 35 -6.20 -2.28 0.94
CA ILE A 35 -5.51 -1.06 0.51
C ILE A 35 -6.45 0.16 0.60
N SER A 36 -5.89 1.30 0.99
CA SER A 36 -6.56 2.60 0.96
C SER A 36 -5.65 3.63 0.31
N VAL A 37 -6.23 4.51 -0.50
CA VAL A 37 -5.55 5.64 -1.16
C VAL A 37 -6.06 7.00 -0.68
N ASP A 38 -6.96 7.02 0.30
CA ASP A 38 -7.65 8.21 0.81
C ASP A 38 -7.48 8.38 2.33
N GLY A 39 -6.43 7.77 2.90
CA GLY A 39 -6.14 7.85 4.33
C GLY A 39 -7.04 6.98 5.20
N GLY A 40 -7.71 5.98 4.62
CA GLY A 40 -8.52 4.99 5.31
C GLY A 40 -10.03 5.24 5.27
N VAL A 41 -10.50 6.24 4.51
CA VAL A 41 -11.93 6.53 4.34
C VAL A 41 -12.62 5.40 3.58
N SER A 42 -11.96 4.88 2.54
CA SER A 42 -12.35 3.67 1.85
C SER A 42 -11.22 2.64 1.85
N LYS A 43 -11.61 1.37 1.79
CA LYS A 43 -10.71 0.23 1.74
C LYS A 43 -11.16 -0.75 0.67
N LYS A 44 -10.19 -1.39 0.02
CA LYS A 44 -10.40 -2.34 -1.05
C LYS A 44 -9.55 -3.58 -0.83
N PRO A 45 -10.05 -4.79 -1.13
CA PRO A 45 -9.24 -6.00 -1.06
C PRO A 45 -8.12 -5.97 -2.09
N ILE A 46 -7.01 -6.62 -1.79
CA ILE A 46 -5.92 -6.85 -2.76
C ILE A 46 -6.21 -8.17 -3.49
N SER A 47 -6.43 -8.10 -4.79
CA SER A 47 -6.70 -9.25 -5.66
C SER A 47 -5.41 -9.91 -6.16
N LEU A 48 -4.41 -9.09 -6.51
CA LEU A 48 -3.14 -9.56 -7.07
C LEU A 48 -1.99 -8.64 -6.64
N VAL A 49 -0.80 -9.23 -6.47
CA VAL A 49 0.45 -8.48 -6.33
C VAL A 49 1.26 -8.71 -7.60
N GLY A 50 1.62 -7.63 -8.29
CA GLY A 50 2.35 -7.69 -9.56
C GLY A 50 3.45 -6.65 -9.67
N LYS A 51 4.22 -6.73 -10.76
CA LYS A 51 5.24 -5.74 -11.10
C LYS A 51 4.84 -5.01 -12.37
N GLU A 52 4.75 -3.70 -12.28
CA GLU A 52 4.42 -2.80 -13.40
C GLU A 52 5.33 -1.58 -13.32
N ASP A 53 5.87 -1.13 -14.44
CA ASP A 53 6.76 0.06 -14.54
C ASP A 53 7.88 0.13 -13.48
N GLY A 54 8.42 -1.03 -13.10
CA GLY A 54 9.52 -1.14 -12.14
C GLY A 54 9.10 -1.08 -10.66
N VAL A 55 7.81 -0.96 -10.36
CA VAL A 55 7.27 -0.93 -8.99
C VAL A 55 6.40 -2.14 -8.68
N CYS A 56 6.25 -2.45 -7.39
CA CYS A 56 5.34 -3.48 -6.89
C CYS A 56 3.95 -2.85 -6.74
N VAL A 57 2.96 -3.39 -7.44
CA VAL A 57 1.59 -2.88 -7.46
C VAL A 57 0.66 -3.87 -6.77
N LEU A 58 -0.20 -3.34 -5.90
CA LEU A 58 -1.27 -4.07 -5.22
C LEU A 58 -2.57 -3.81 -5.99
N PHE A 59 -2.96 -4.76 -6.83
CA PHE A 59 -4.12 -4.63 -7.70
C PHE A 59 -5.41 -4.95 -6.96
N ASN A 60 -6.43 -4.13 -7.15
CA ASN A 60 -7.82 -4.43 -6.84
C ASN A 60 -8.57 -4.64 -8.17
N CYS A 61 -9.09 -5.84 -8.41
CA CYS A 61 -9.72 -6.22 -9.68
C CYS A 61 -11.26 -6.30 -9.56
N GLU A 62 -11.86 -5.54 -8.64
CA GLU A 62 -13.31 -5.60 -8.40
C GLU A 62 -14.15 -5.16 -9.61
N SER A 63 -13.55 -4.39 -10.53
CA SER A 63 -14.23 -3.80 -11.69
C SER A 63 -14.05 -4.61 -12.97
N ASP A 64 -13.34 -5.75 -12.93
CA ASP A 64 -13.05 -6.58 -14.10
C ASP A 64 -14.09 -7.68 -14.37
N PHE A 65 -15.24 -7.67 -13.65
CA PHE A 65 -16.30 -8.68 -13.74
C PHE A 65 -17.71 -8.09 -13.77
#